data_AF-A0A960QX11-F1
#
_entry.id   AF-A0A960QX11-F1
#
_cell.length_a   1.000
_cell.length_b   1.000
_cell.length_c   1.000
_cell.angle_alpha   90.00
_cell.angle_beta   90.00
_cell.angle_gamma   90.00
#
_symmetry.space_group_name_H-M   'P 1'
#
loop_
_entity.id
_entity.type
_entity.pdbx_description
1 polymer ?
#
loop_
_entity_poly.entity_id
_entity_poly.type
_entity_poly.pdbx_seq_one_letter_code
_entity_poly.pdbx_strand_id
1 'polypeptide(L)'
;MSHHPASALAPFTNQTELFQASRPASRGLSNPRTRTKPVPLDGLKAPSACGKNFVIDTNVLLHDPECIHRFADNHVCIPVEVLCELDRFKGEQSERGANARTVHRELAELFSTHPELATRGIPTSGGGTVRLVSCDPEHRRAARAVSSLREMLPTLNTPDHRLLLCTRVIGQINPAPAVLVTKDLNLQLKAHALGVPCDDYLNDKVENDSAAARRMITLEIEPSELQRFASSGDLDLATRHLPDLAANEYVLLRAGEKRTMPARVVGKNAFTRLRIPDCLRVQKGATIRPLNLGQQCFLDALLNP
;
A
#
# COMPACT_ATOMS: atom_id res chain seq x y z
N MET A 1 45.50 31.75 -44.80
CA MET A 1 44.43 30.73 -44.90
C MET A 1 44.65 29.73 -43.79
N SER A 2 43.61 29.53 -42.96
CA SER A 2 43.25 28.31 -42.21
C SER A 2 44.32 27.57 -41.40
N HIS A 3 44.15 27.06 -40.17
CA HIS A 3 43.11 26.90 -39.13
C HIS A 3 43.83 25.85 -38.24
N HIS A 4 44.06 25.91 -36.92
CA HIS A 4 43.18 25.91 -35.75
C HIS A 4 44.12 25.55 -34.57
N PRO A 5 43.96 26.11 -33.36
CA PRO A 5 44.66 25.64 -32.17
C PRO A 5 43.79 24.78 -31.24
N ALA A 6 44.49 23.85 -30.57
CA ALA A 6 44.33 23.29 -29.23
C ALA A 6 42.95 23.24 -28.54
N SER A 7 42.57 21.98 -28.26
CA SER A 7 41.53 21.49 -27.35
C SER A 7 41.69 21.99 -25.90
N ALA A 8 40.63 22.59 -25.33
CA ALA A 8 40.51 22.97 -23.93
C ALA A 8 39.48 22.10 -23.19
N LEU A 9 39.88 21.64 -22.01
CA LEU A 9 39.05 20.93 -21.03
C LEU A 9 37.87 21.80 -20.56
N ALA A 10 36.68 21.20 -20.43
CA ALA A 10 35.53 21.80 -19.78
C ALA A 10 35.49 21.44 -18.28
N PRO A 11 35.21 22.40 -17.37
CA PRO A 11 34.79 22.10 -16.01
C PRO A 11 33.28 22.35 -15.78
N PHE A 12 32.73 21.46 -14.96
CA PHE A 12 31.51 21.52 -14.13
C PHE A 12 30.72 22.83 -14.07
N THR A 13 29.43 22.76 -14.44
CA THR A 13 28.44 23.83 -14.23
C THR A 13 27.71 23.61 -12.89
N ASN A 14 27.86 24.56 -11.96
CA ASN A 14 27.15 24.61 -10.69
C ASN A 14 25.71 25.12 -10.84
N GLN A 15 24.78 24.46 -10.16
CA GLN A 15 23.38 24.85 -9.97
C GLN A 15 23.25 26.02 -8.97
N THR A 16 23.16 27.26 -9.45
CA THR A 16 22.71 28.38 -8.59
C THR A 16 22.08 29.54 -9.38
N GLU A 17 20.96 29.34 -10.08
CA GLU A 17 20.15 30.45 -10.62
C GLU A 17 18.62 30.18 -10.51
N LEU A 18 18.16 29.74 -9.32
CA LEU A 18 16.80 30.01 -8.88
C LEU A 18 16.90 31.06 -7.78
N PHE A 19 16.10 32.14 -7.86
CA PHE A 19 16.04 33.30 -6.94
C PHE A 19 16.90 34.52 -7.30
N GLN A 20 16.39 35.35 -8.22
CA GLN A 20 16.47 36.80 -8.04
C GLN A 20 15.13 37.48 -8.30
N ALA A 21 14.69 38.23 -7.30
CA ALA A 21 13.49 39.05 -7.30
C ALA A 21 13.75 40.40 -7.99
N SER A 22 12.74 40.96 -8.65
CA SER A 22 12.75 42.35 -9.11
C SER A 22 11.41 43.00 -8.78
N ARG A 23 11.44 44.05 -7.94
CA ARG A 23 10.35 45.02 -7.77
C ARG A 23 10.36 46.03 -8.91
N PRO A 24 9.22 46.67 -9.23
CA PRO A 24 9.26 48.13 -9.30
C PRO A 24 8.07 48.83 -8.62
N ALA A 25 8.25 50.16 -8.51
CA ALA A 25 7.50 51.12 -7.71
C ALA A 25 6.13 51.55 -8.28
N SER A 26 5.36 52.23 -7.43
CA SER A 26 3.98 52.68 -7.57
C SER A 26 3.78 53.92 -8.45
N ARG A 27 2.63 53.99 -9.15
CA ARG A 27 1.79 55.20 -9.33
C ARG A 27 0.42 54.80 -9.90
N GLY A 28 -0.64 55.34 -9.29
CA GLY A 28 -2.02 54.94 -9.54
C GLY A 28 -2.66 55.60 -10.76
N LEU A 29 -3.67 54.90 -11.32
CA LEU A 29 -4.75 55.39 -12.17
C LEU A 29 -5.96 54.47 -11.93
N SER A 30 -7.15 55.06 -11.86
CA SER A 30 -8.42 54.45 -11.48
C SER A 30 -9.17 53.79 -12.65
N ASN A 31 -9.98 52.78 -12.30
CA ASN A 31 -11.02 52.04 -13.06
C ASN A 31 -10.60 51.00 -14.12
N PRO A 32 -11.45 49.99 -14.45
CA PRO A 32 -12.76 49.62 -13.88
C PRO A 32 -12.75 48.21 -13.23
N ARG A 33 -13.84 47.84 -12.54
CA ARG A 33 -14.08 46.53 -11.90
C ARG A 33 -13.65 45.37 -12.82
N THR A 34 -12.51 44.77 -12.49
CA THR A 34 -12.07 43.50 -13.08
C THR A 34 -13.08 42.43 -12.68
N ARG A 35 -13.80 41.88 -13.65
CA ARG A 35 -14.48 40.58 -13.52
C ARG A 35 -13.41 39.61 -13.04
N THR A 36 -13.47 39.22 -11.76
CA THR A 36 -12.63 38.17 -11.21
C THR A 36 -12.86 36.92 -12.05
N LYS A 37 -11.82 36.48 -12.77
CA LYS A 37 -11.83 35.18 -13.45
C LYS A 37 -12.23 34.11 -12.41
N PRO A 38 -13.08 33.13 -12.75
CA PRO A 38 -13.44 32.08 -11.81
C PRO A 38 -12.16 31.37 -11.35
N VAL A 39 -11.97 31.24 -10.04
CA VAL A 39 -10.91 30.43 -9.45
C VAL A 39 -11.03 29.01 -10.03
N PRO A 40 -9.94 28.41 -10.56
CA PRO A 40 -9.97 27.07 -11.12
C PRO A 40 -10.63 26.07 -10.16
N LEU A 41 -11.55 25.26 -10.70
CA LEU A 41 -12.30 24.22 -10.00
C LEU A 41 -11.43 22.97 -9.83
N ASP A 42 -10.25 23.11 -9.23
CA ASP A 42 -9.22 22.07 -9.28
C ASP A 42 -9.66 20.80 -8.54
N GLY A 43 -10.17 19.84 -9.29
CA GLY A 43 -10.47 18.49 -8.81
C GLY A 43 -11.66 18.34 -7.88
N LEU A 44 -12.60 19.29 -7.86
CA LEU A 44 -13.86 19.14 -7.10
C LEU A 44 -15.07 18.80 -7.98
N LYS A 45 -14.98 19.08 -9.28
CA LYS A 45 -16.04 18.76 -10.25
C LYS A 45 -15.57 17.60 -11.12
N ALA A 46 -16.29 16.49 -11.05
CA ALA A 46 -16.02 15.28 -11.82
C ALA A 46 -16.35 15.46 -13.31
N PRO A 47 -15.71 14.70 -14.21
CA PRO A 47 -16.15 14.58 -15.60
C PRO A 47 -17.50 13.86 -15.69
N SER A 48 -18.33 14.23 -16.67
CA SER A 48 -19.78 14.04 -16.72
C SER A 48 -20.30 12.60 -16.99
N ALA A 49 -19.58 11.54 -16.58
CA ALA A 49 -20.00 10.16 -16.83
C ALA A 49 -20.99 9.62 -15.78
N CYS A 50 -21.67 8.53 -16.12
CA CYS A 50 -22.53 7.76 -15.21
C CYS A 50 -21.63 7.00 -14.21
N GLY A 51 -21.85 7.16 -12.90
CA GLY A 51 -21.08 6.47 -11.87
C GLY A 51 -21.11 7.17 -10.51
N LYS A 52 -20.53 6.55 -9.47
CA LYS A 52 -20.33 7.14 -8.13
C LYS A 52 -18.92 7.75 -8.01
N ASN A 53 -18.76 8.70 -7.09
CA ASN A 53 -17.43 9.18 -6.68
C ASN A 53 -16.98 8.44 -5.42
N PHE A 54 -15.96 7.60 -5.53
CA PHE A 54 -15.35 6.93 -4.39
C PHE A 54 -14.18 7.73 -3.86
N VAL A 55 -14.25 8.20 -2.62
CA VAL A 55 -13.15 8.84 -1.91
C VAL A 55 -12.41 7.76 -1.13
N ILE A 56 -11.14 7.53 -1.46
CA ILE A 56 -10.37 6.40 -0.93
C ILE A 56 -9.58 6.83 0.31
N ASP A 57 -9.60 6.00 1.34
CA ASP A 57 -8.73 6.09 2.52
C ASP A 57 -7.36 5.44 2.27
N THR A 58 -6.30 5.93 2.94
CA THR A 58 -4.94 5.41 2.85
C THR A 58 -4.87 3.92 3.20
N ASN A 59 -5.61 3.47 4.22
CA ASN A 59 -5.58 2.07 4.65
C ASN A 59 -6.08 1.09 3.57
N VAL A 60 -6.95 1.54 2.67
CA VAL A 60 -7.41 0.74 1.53
C VAL A 60 -6.26 0.50 0.55
N LEU A 61 -5.56 1.58 0.17
CA LEU A 61 -4.40 1.53 -0.73
C LEU A 61 -3.23 0.72 -0.13
N LEU A 62 -3.01 0.85 1.17
CA LEU A 62 -1.95 0.11 1.87
C LEU A 62 -2.23 -1.39 1.97
N HIS A 63 -3.50 -1.79 1.98
CA HIS A 63 -3.88 -3.19 2.03
C HIS A 63 -3.97 -3.81 0.63
N ASP A 64 -4.38 -3.02 -0.37
CA ASP A 64 -4.51 -3.45 -1.75
C ASP A 64 -3.99 -2.36 -2.70
N PRO A 65 -2.74 -2.49 -3.17
CA PRO A 65 -2.15 -1.51 -4.09
C PRO A 65 -2.94 -1.33 -5.38
N GLU A 66 -3.59 -2.41 -5.85
CA GLU A 66 -4.34 -2.44 -7.11
C GLU A 66 -5.78 -1.91 -6.97
N CYS A 67 -6.17 -1.41 -5.78
CA CYS A 67 -7.56 -1.05 -5.53
C CYS A 67 -8.09 0.04 -6.48
N ILE A 68 -7.22 0.93 -6.97
CA ILE A 68 -7.61 2.02 -7.88
C ILE A 68 -8.22 1.53 -9.20
N HIS A 69 -7.95 0.29 -9.61
CA HIS A 69 -8.50 -0.32 -10.83
C HIS A 69 -9.79 -1.12 -10.58
N ARG A 70 -10.19 -1.31 -9.32
CA ARG A 70 -11.29 -2.22 -8.93
C ARG A 70 -12.65 -1.53 -8.82
N PHE A 71 -12.74 -0.26 -9.20
CA PHE A 71 -13.96 0.55 -9.12
C PHE A 71 -14.79 0.57 -10.41
N ALA A 72 -14.50 -0.32 -11.38
CA ALA A 72 -15.24 -0.47 -12.63
C ALA A 72 -15.48 0.87 -13.36
N ASP A 73 -16.74 1.25 -13.56
CA ASP A 73 -17.19 2.48 -14.24
C ASP A 73 -17.23 3.72 -13.33
N ASN A 74 -16.78 3.60 -12.07
CA ASN A 74 -16.88 4.66 -11.07
C ASN A 74 -15.63 5.53 -10.97
N HIS A 75 -15.78 6.72 -10.39
CA HIS A 75 -14.72 7.71 -10.27
C HIS A 75 -13.98 7.59 -8.95
N VAL A 76 -12.69 7.30 -8.99
CA VAL A 76 -11.79 7.21 -7.85
C VAL A 76 -11.20 8.59 -7.55
N CYS A 77 -11.39 9.06 -6.33
CA CYS A 77 -10.91 10.33 -5.81
C CYS A 77 -9.87 10.05 -4.74
N ILE A 78 -8.63 10.51 -4.96
CA ILE A 78 -7.53 10.37 -4.02
C ILE A 78 -7.27 11.74 -3.37
N PRO A 79 -7.63 11.91 -2.09
CA PRO A 79 -7.37 13.16 -1.38
C PRO A 79 -5.86 13.42 -1.22
N VAL A 80 -5.48 14.70 -1.21
CA VAL A 80 -4.08 15.09 -0.94
C VAL A 80 -3.61 14.58 0.42
N GLU A 81 -4.49 14.51 1.41
CA GLU A 81 -4.19 13.93 2.73
C GLU A 81 -3.71 12.49 2.65
N VAL A 82 -4.29 11.69 1.76
CA VAL A 82 -3.88 10.29 1.53
C VAL A 82 -2.48 10.24 0.94
N LEU A 83 -2.13 11.15 0.03
CA LEU A 83 -0.76 11.23 -0.50
C LEU A 83 0.25 11.57 0.59
N CYS A 84 -0.09 12.50 1.49
CA CYS A 84 0.74 12.86 2.63
C CYS A 84 0.95 11.67 3.59
N GLU A 85 -0.07 10.84 3.80
CA GLU A 85 0.04 9.64 4.62
C GLU A 85 0.84 8.53 3.95
N LEU A 86 0.60 8.26 2.66
CA LEU A 86 1.39 7.32 1.87
C LEU A 86 2.88 7.64 1.94
N ASP A 87 3.26 8.92 1.88
CA ASP A 87 4.66 9.34 1.96
C ASP A 87 5.32 8.94 3.28
N ARG A 88 4.59 9.04 4.40
CA ARG A 88 5.07 8.61 5.72
C ARG A 88 5.33 7.11 5.78
N PHE A 89 4.50 6.30 5.11
CA PHE A 89 4.60 4.84 5.15
C PHE A 89 5.73 4.27 4.27
N LYS A 90 6.25 5.00 3.28
CA LYS A 90 7.30 4.50 2.36
C LYS A 90 8.60 4.10 3.05
N GLY A 91 8.91 4.71 4.20
CA GLY A 91 10.13 4.45 4.96
C GLY A 91 10.08 3.17 5.81
N GLU A 92 8.91 2.55 5.94
CA GLU A 92 8.75 1.35 6.76
C GLU A 92 9.28 0.10 6.06
N GLN A 93 10.04 -0.72 6.78
CA GLN A 93 10.49 -2.05 6.32
C GLN A 93 9.43 -3.12 6.63
N SER A 94 8.19 -2.83 6.28
CA SER A 94 7.02 -3.70 6.49
C SER A 94 6.34 -3.98 5.15
N GLU A 95 5.44 -4.97 5.13
CA GLU A 95 4.55 -5.20 3.98
C GLU A 95 3.75 -3.92 3.65
N ARG A 96 3.26 -3.23 4.68
CA ARG A 96 2.61 -1.92 4.55
C ARG A 96 3.49 -0.90 3.83
N GLY A 97 4.77 -0.80 4.19
CA GLY A 97 5.72 0.09 3.52
C GLY A 97 6.08 -0.35 2.10
N ALA A 98 6.09 -1.65 1.80
CA ALA A 98 6.23 -2.17 0.45
C ALA A 98 5.01 -1.83 -0.43
N ASN A 99 3.81 -1.98 0.11
CA ASN A 99 2.56 -1.61 -0.54
C ASN A 99 2.49 -0.09 -0.79
N ALA A 100 2.86 0.73 0.19
CA ALA A 100 2.96 2.19 0.04
C ALA A 100 3.90 2.61 -1.11
N ARG A 101 5.06 1.96 -1.24
CA ARG A 101 6.00 2.22 -2.35
C ARG A 101 5.44 1.81 -3.71
N THR A 102 4.66 0.72 -3.75
CA THR A 102 4.01 0.25 -4.98
C THR A 102 2.94 1.22 -5.43
N VAL A 103 2.00 1.56 -4.55
CA VAL A 103 0.96 2.58 -4.80
C VAL A 103 1.59 3.89 -5.24
N HIS A 104 2.63 4.34 -4.55
CA HIS A 104 3.27 5.59 -4.92
C HIS A 104 3.89 5.58 -6.32
N ARG A 105 4.56 4.49 -6.69
CA ARG A 105 5.15 4.33 -8.04
C ARG A 105 4.06 4.38 -9.11
N GLU A 106 2.96 3.68 -8.87
CA GLU A 106 1.82 3.63 -9.78
C GLU A 106 1.13 4.98 -9.93
N LEU A 107 0.85 5.67 -8.82
CA LEU A 107 0.29 7.02 -8.87
C LEU A 107 1.26 8.00 -9.57
N ALA A 108 2.56 7.88 -9.31
CA ALA A 108 3.57 8.70 -9.99
C ALA A 108 3.57 8.46 -11.51
N GLU A 109 3.53 7.20 -11.95
CA GLU A 109 3.46 6.85 -13.37
C GLU A 109 2.17 7.38 -14.03
N LEU A 110 1.04 7.17 -13.36
CA LEU A 110 -0.29 7.58 -13.85
C LEU A 110 -0.35 9.11 -14.04
N PHE A 111 0.03 9.87 -13.02
CA PHE A 111 -0.08 11.34 -13.03
C PHE A 111 1.07 12.06 -13.73
N SER A 112 2.26 11.45 -13.87
CA SER A 112 3.36 12.06 -14.64
C SER A 112 3.11 11.98 -16.15
N THR A 113 2.35 10.99 -16.61
CA THR A 113 2.00 10.82 -18.02
C THR A 113 0.91 11.81 -18.46
N HIS A 114 0.01 12.19 -17.54
CA HIS A 114 -1.15 13.06 -17.82
C HIS A 114 -1.35 14.16 -16.74
N PRO A 115 -0.37 15.05 -16.51
CA PRO A 115 -0.42 16.04 -15.44
C PRO A 115 -1.61 17.00 -15.54
N GLU A 116 -2.03 17.34 -16.76
CA GLU A 116 -3.20 18.19 -17.05
C GLU A 116 -4.54 17.55 -16.65
N LEU A 117 -4.56 16.22 -16.51
CA LEU A 117 -5.72 15.44 -16.10
C LEU A 117 -5.69 15.09 -14.62
N ALA A 118 -4.61 15.40 -13.89
CA ALA A 118 -4.43 14.96 -12.51
C ALA A 118 -5.62 15.32 -11.61
N THR A 119 -6.19 16.52 -11.78
CA THR A 119 -7.38 16.94 -11.05
C THR A 119 -8.68 16.67 -11.82
N ARG A 120 -8.63 16.52 -13.14
CA ARG A 120 -9.82 16.32 -13.99
C ARG A 120 -10.28 14.87 -14.09
N GLY A 121 -9.41 13.91 -13.82
CA GLY A 121 -9.67 12.48 -14.01
C GLY A 121 -8.91 11.91 -15.19
N ILE A 122 -8.06 10.94 -14.89
CA ILE A 122 -7.43 10.05 -15.87
C ILE A 122 -8.37 8.86 -16.08
N PRO A 123 -8.82 8.58 -17.31
CA PRO A 123 -9.71 7.46 -17.59
C PRO A 123 -9.12 6.12 -17.18
N THR A 124 -9.94 5.23 -16.64
CA THR A 124 -9.59 3.83 -16.38
C THR A 124 -10.15 2.92 -17.47
N SER A 125 -9.61 1.71 -17.60
CA SER A 125 -10.11 0.69 -18.53
C SER A 125 -11.55 0.26 -18.25
N GLY A 126 -12.01 0.42 -17.00
CA GLY A 126 -13.38 0.12 -16.57
C GLY A 126 -14.42 1.17 -16.94
N GLY A 127 -14.03 2.31 -17.52
CA GLY A 127 -14.93 3.41 -17.89
C GLY A 127 -15.04 4.53 -16.84
N GLY A 128 -14.44 4.34 -15.67
CA GLY A 128 -14.31 5.34 -14.62
C GLY A 128 -13.12 6.30 -14.81
N THR A 129 -12.75 7.00 -13.75
CA THR A 129 -11.56 7.88 -13.75
C THR A 129 -10.84 7.88 -12.41
N VAL A 130 -9.52 8.03 -12.39
CA VAL A 130 -8.74 8.32 -11.17
C VAL A 130 -8.32 9.79 -11.16
N ARG A 131 -8.53 10.50 -10.05
CA ARG A 131 -8.16 11.92 -9.89
C ARG A 131 -7.67 12.25 -8.50
N LEU A 132 -6.79 13.24 -8.43
CA LEU A 132 -6.39 13.91 -7.20
C LEU A 132 -7.41 14.97 -6.81
N VAL A 133 -7.74 15.02 -5.52
CA VAL A 133 -8.70 15.98 -4.97
C VAL A 133 -8.09 16.73 -3.79
N SER A 134 -8.23 18.06 -3.81
CA SER A 134 -7.83 18.91 -2.69
C SER A 134 -9.07 19.56 -2.11
N CYS A 135 -9.27 19.35 -0.81
CA CYS A 135 -10.44 19.81 -0.08
C CYS A 135 -10.00 20.79 1.01
N ASP A 136 -9.78 22.04 0.61
CA ASP A 136 -9.47 23.13 1.54
C ASP A 136 -10.74 23.56 2.30
N PRO A 137 -10.78 23.48 3.65
CA PRO A 137 -11.89 23.97 4.46
C PRO A 137 -12.22 25.44 4.25
N GLU A 138 -11.26 26.26 3.84
CA GLU A 138 -11.47 27.69 3.59
C GLU A 138 -11.99 27.95 2.16
N HIS A 139 -12.14 26.90 1.34
CA HIS A 139 -12.68 27.03 0.01
C HIS A 139 -14.17 27.41 0.03
N ARG A 140 -14.57 28.44 -0.73
CA ARG A 140 -15.95 28.96 -0.73
C ARG A 140 -17.02 27.90 -1.00
N ARG A 141 -16.72 26.90 -1.84
CA ARG A 141 -17.67 25.80 -2.12
C ARG A 141 -17.73 24.74 -1.02
N ALA A 142 -16.72 24.66 -0.17
CA ALA A 142 -16.72 23.82 1.02
C ALA A 142 -17.49 24.46 2.17
N ALA A 143 -17.77 25.76 2.14
CA ALA A 143 -18.39 26.51 3.25
C ALA A 143 -19.63 25.82 3.85
N ARG A 144 -20.56 25.31 3.02
CA ARG A 144 -21.75 24.60 3.52
C ARG A 144 -21.41 23.28 4.19
N ALA A 145 -20.56 22.47 3.58
CA ALA A 145 -20.08 21.22 4.16
C ALA A 145 -19.33 21.46 5.48
N VAL A 146 -18.44 22.46 5.50
CA VAL A 146 -17.64 22.89 6.65
C VAL A 146 -18.53 23.37 7.78
N SER A 147 -19.54 24.22 7.51
CA SER A 147 -20.50 24.65 8.53
C SER A 147 -21.21 23.46 9.17
N SER A 148 -21.76 22.55 8.36
CA SER A 148 -22.46 21.37 8.89
C SER A 148 -21.57 20.44 9.70
N LEU A 149 -20.29 20.30 9.33
CA LEU A 149 -19.35 19.44 10.06
C LEU A 149 -18.79 20.13 11.31
N ARG A 150 -18.56 21.44 11.30
CA ARG A 150 -18.10 22.20 12.49
C ARG A 150 -19.14 22.23 13.62
N GLU A 151 -20.42 22.06 13.31
CA GLU A 151 -21.47 21.90 14.33
C GLU A 151 -21.33 20.58 15.10
N MET A 152 -20.74 19.54 14.49
CA MET A 152 -20.63 18.20 15.06
C MET A 152 -19.20 17.82 15.46
N LEU A 153 -18.19 18.47 14.88
CA LEU A 153 -16.77 18.21 15.10
C LEU A 153 -16.04 19.45 15.62
N PRO A 154 -15.21 19.32 16.68
CA PRO A 154 -14.51 20.46 17.28
C PRO A 154 -13.39 21.02 16.39
N THR A 155 -12.82 20.20 15.49
CA THR A 155 -11.76 20.62 14.55
C THR A 155 -11.91 19.89 13.22
N LEU A 156 -11.36 20.43 12.13
CA LEU A 156 -11.28 19.79 10.81
C LEU A 156 -9.82 19.54 10.37
N ASN A 157 -8.90 19.46 11.33
CA ASN A 157 -7.46 19.38 11.05
C ASN A 157 -6.91 17.95 11.06
N THR A 158 -7.69 16.98 11.54
CA THR A 158 -7.27 15.58 11.49
C THR A 158 -7.45 15.01 10.08
N PRO A 159 -6.61 14.05 9.65
CA PRO A 159 -6.77 13.40 8.35
C PRO A 159 -8.17 12.80 8.15
N ASP A 160 -8.69 12.06 9.14
CA ASP A 160 -10.06 11.53 9.16
C ASP A 160 -11.11 12.61 8.86
N HIS A 161 -11.04 13.76 9.55
CA HIS A 161 -12.03 14.82 9.36
C HIS A 161 -11.92 15.46 7.99
N ARG A 162 -10.72 15.50 7.41
CA ARG A 162 -10.49 15.96 6.04
C ARG A 162 -11.05 14.98 5.01
N LEU A 163 -10.93 13.67 5.22
CA LEU A 163 -11.57 12.66 4.36
C LEU A 163 -13.11 12.78 4.39
N LEU A 164 -13.69 12.94 5.58
CA LEU A 164 -15.13 13.14 5.77
C LEU A 164 -15.61 14.44 5.10
N LEU A 165 -14.86 15.53 5.30
CA LEU A 165 -15.12 16.80 4.64
C LEU A 165 -15.06 16.65 3.12
N CYS A 166 -14.02 16.00 2.61
CA CYS A 166 -13.82 15.90 1.18
C CYS A 166 -14.92 15.10 0.50
N THR A 167 -15.32 13.98 1.10
CA THR A 167 -16.47 13.17 0.65
C THR A 167 -17.75 14.00 0.59
N ARG A 168 -18.04 14.76 1.66
CA ARG A 168 -19.24 15.60 1.70
C ARG A 168 -19.20 16.75 0.69
N VAL A 169 -18.05 17.38 0.50
CA VAL A 169 -17.86 18.45 -0.49
C VAL A 169 -18.07 17.91 -1.92
N ILE A 170 -17.47 16.76 -2.24
CA ILE A 170 -17.62 16.14 -3.56
C ILE A 170 -19.09 15.78 -3.83
N GLY A 171 -19.80 15.23 -2.83
CA GLY A 171 -21.23 14.91 -2.95
C GLY A 171 -22.16 16.12 -3.04
N GLN A 172 -21.73 17.30 -2.59
CA GLN A 172 -22.49 18.55 -2.75
C GLN A 172 -22.22 19.25 -4.09
N ILE A 173 -21.03 19.09 -4.65
CA ILE A 173 -20.60 19.76 -5.89
C ILE A 173 -21.01 18.97 -7.13
N ASN A 174 -21.06 17.64 -7.03
CA ASN A 174 -21.35 16.75 -8.14
C ASN A 174 -22.79 16.22 -8.08
N PRO A 175 -23.43 15.98 -9.23
CA PRO A 175 -24.74 15.34 -9.28
C PRO A 175 -24.67 13.85 -8.88
N ALA A 176 -23.56 13.19 -9.19
CA ALA A 176 -23.28 11.83 -8.75
C ALA A 176 -22.94 11.80 -7.25
N PRO A 177 -23.43 10.79 -6.50
CA PRO A 177 -23.14 10.67 -5.08
C PRO A 177 -21.65 10.42 -4.82
N ALA A 178 -21.20 10.82 -3.64
CA ALA A 178 -19.86 10.56 -3.15
C ALA A 178 -19.92 9.60 -1.96
N VAL A 179 -19.02 8.62 -1.94
CA VAL A 179 -18.95 7.56 -0.92
C VAL A 179 -17.50 7.44 -0.45
N LEU A 180 -17.28 7.49 0.85
CA LEU A 180 -15.99 7.19 1.47
C LEU A 180 -15.76 5.68 1.48
N VAL A 181 -14.58 5.23 1.08
CA VAL A 181 -14.19 3.82 1.12
C VAL A 181 -13.04 3.68 2.10
N THR A 182 -13.26 2.93 3.19
CA THR A 182 -12.27 2.75 4.27
C THR A 182 -12.39 1.38 4.90
N LYS A 183 -11.30 0.92 5.51
CA LYS A 183 -11.23 -0.29 6.36
C LYS A 183 -11.24 0.01 7.86
N ASP A 184 -11.19 1.28 8.26
CA ASP A 184 -11.16 1.66 9.67
C ASP A 184 -12.59 1.77 10.22
N LEU A 185 -12.93 0.85 11.14
CA LEU A 185 -14.22 0.85 11.83
C LEU A 185 -14.54 2.19 12.53
N ASN A 186 -13.55 2.86 13.11
CA ASN A 186 -13.77 4.14 13.76
C ASN A 186 -14.12 5.22 12.75
N LEU A 187 -13.47 5.21 11.57
CA LEU A 187 -13.78 6.16 10.50
C LEU A 187 -15.18 5.89 9.92
N GLN A 188 -15.56 4.62 9.76
CA GLN A 188 -16.92 4.23 9.36
C GLN A 188 -17.97 4.72 10.36
N LEU A 189 -17.77 4.49 11.66
CA LEU A 189 -18.68 4.94 12.71
C LEU A 189 -18.81 6.48 12.73
N LYS A 190 -17.70 7.21 12.57
CA LYS A 190 -17.72 8.68 12.43
C LYS A 190 -18.52 9.10 11.19
N ALA A 191 -18.31 8.45 10.05
CA ALA A 191 -19.03 8.76 8.81
C ALA A 191 -20.55 8.56 8.99
N HIS A 192 -20.96 7.45 9.58
CA HIS A 192 -22.37 7.17 9.90
C HIS A 192 -22.97 8.22 10.84
N ALA A 193 -22.26 8.57 11.92
CA ALA A 193 -22.72 9.59 12.87
C ALA A 193 -22.90 10.97 12.23
N LEU A 194 -22.11 11.29 11.19
CA LEU A 194 -22.14 12.57 10.48
C LEU A 194 -22.98 12.54 9.20
N GLY A 195 -23.63 11.42 8.88
CA GLY A 195 -24.41 11.25 7.65
C GLY A 195 -23.58 11.35 6.37
N VAL A 196 -22.29 10.99 6.42
CA VAL A 196 -21.42 10.88 5.25
C VAL A 196 -21.52 9.45 4.70
N PRO A 197 -21.90 9.24 3.42
CA PRO A 197 -21.95 7.91 2.84
C PRO A 197 -20.59 7.22 2.91
N CYS A 198 -20.56 5.99 3.42
CA CYS A 198 -19.35 5.23 3.66
C CYS A 198 -19.59 3.75 3.40
N ASP A 199 -18.67 3.11 2.69
CA ASP A 199 -18.66 1.68 2.39
C ASP A 199 -17.34 1.04 2.88
N ASP A 200 -17.41 -0.21 3.33
CA ASP A 200 -16.25 -1.01 3.67
C ASP A 200 -15.55 -1.55 2.40
N TYR A 201 -14.22 -1.65 2.43
CA TYR A 201 -13.46 -2.22 1.33
C TYR A 201 -13.33 -3.74 1.46
N LEU A 202 -14.22 -4.46 0.78
CA LEU A 202 -14.35 -5.93 0.87
C LEU A 202 -13.39 -6.71 -0.05
N ASN A 203 -12.60 -6.04 -0.88
CA ASN A 203 -11.61 -6.68 -1.75
C ASN A 203 -10.32 -6.96 -0.97
N ASP A 204 -10.45 -7.76 0.09
CA ASP A 204 -9.30 -8.45 0.65
C ASP A 204 -8.73 -9.37 -0.42
N LYS A 205 -7.42 -9.28 -0.65
CA LYS A 205 -6.71 -10.30 -1.41
C LYS A 205 -7.07 -11.64 -0.78
N VAL A 206 -7.92 -12.41 -1.44
CA VAL A 206 -8.05 -13.84 -1.19
C VAL A 206 -6.77 -14.48 -1.74
N GLU A 207 -5.66 -14.27 -1.04
CA GLU A 207 -4.45 -15.07 -1.16
C GLU A 207 -4.31 -16.00 0.06
N ASN A 208 -5.43 -16.44 0.63
CA ASN A 208 -5.41 -17.45 1.69
C ASN A 208 -5.35 -18.89 1.19
N ASP A 209 -5.36 -19.14 -0.12
CA ASP A 209 -5.05 -20.48 -0.63
C ASP A 209 -3.57 -20.84 -0.41
N SER A 210 -2.70 -19.83 -0.36
CA SER A 210 -1.29 -20.04 -0.06
C SER A 210 -0.99 -20.15 1.43
N ALA A 211 -1.83 -19.62 2.32
CA ALA A 211 -1.67 -19.79 3.77
C ALA A 211 -2.14 -21.17 4.24
N ALA A 212 -3.18 -21.71 3.61
CA ALA A 212 -3.59 -23.11 3.78
C ALA A 212 -2.53 -24.07 3.20
N ALA A 213 -1.98 -23.77 2.01
CA ALA A 213 -0.89 -24.54 1.41
C ALA A 213 0.46 -24.42 2.13
N ARG A 214 0.72 -23.32 2.87
CA ARG A 214 1.93 -23.13 3.70
C ARG A 214 1.80 -23.69 5.11
N ARG A 215 0.71 -24.37 5.45
CA ARG A 215 0.60 -25.03 6.75
C ARG A 215 1.49 -26.26 6.71
N MET A 216 2.51 -26.29 7.57
CA MET A 216 3.43 -27.42 7.67
C MET A 216 2.64 -28.73 7.86
N ILE A 217 2.68 -29.61 6.87
CA ILE A 217 1.89 -30.85 6.87
C ILE A 217 2.37 -31.70 8.05
N THR A 218 1.43 -32.18 8.86
CA THR A 218 1.75 -33.10 9.95
C THR A 218 1.58 -34.54 9.47
N LEU A 219 2.63 -35.34 9.63
CA LEU A 219 2.65 -36.76 9.33
C LEU A 219 2.68 -37.55 10.64
N GLU A 220 1.65 -38.35 10.87
CA GLU A 220 1.63 -39.28 12.01
C GLU A 220 2.54 -40.47 11.70
N ILE A 221 3.51 -40.73 12.57
CA ILE A 221 4.49 -41.82 12.45
C ILE A 221 4.55 -42.63 13.74
N GLU A 222 5.10 -43.84 13.66
CA GLU A 222 5.25 -44.69 14.83
C GLU A 222 6.28 -44.12 15.82
N PRO A 223 6.12 -44.34 17.14
CA PRO A 223 7.09 -43.90 18.15
C PRO A 223 8.51 -44.43 17.91
N SER A 224 8.64 -45.62 17.32
CA SER A 224 9.91 -46.25 16.95
C SER A 224 10.57 -45.55 15.75
N GLU A 225 9.78 -45.14 14.76
CA GLU A 225 10.24 -44.37 13.59
C GLU A 225 10.75 -42.99 14.02
N LEU A 226 10.01 -42.29 14.90
CA LEU A 226 10.44 -41.00 15.41
C LEU A 226 11.73 -41.10 16.25
N GLN A 227 11.88 -42.17 17.02
CA GLN A 227 13.10 -42.42 17.79
C GLN A 227 14.29 -42.71 16.87
N ARG A 228 14.10 -43.54 15.83
CA ARG A 228 15.12 -43.80 14.82
C ARG A 228 15.52 -42.51 14.09
N PHE A 229 14.55 -41.67 13.73
CA PHE A 229 14.81 -40.38 13.07
C PHE A 229 15.59 -39.43 13.98
N ALA A 230 15.25 -39.35 15.26
CA ALA A 230 15.97 -38.52 16.23
C ALA A 230 17.45 -38.91 16.37
N SER A 231 17.77 -40.21 16.25
CA SER A 231 19.13 -40.75 16.36
C SER A 231 19.92 -40.73 15.06
N SER A 232 19.31 -41.16 13.94
CA SER A 232 20.00 -41.32 12.66
C SER A 232 19.95 -40.08 11.77
N GLY A 233 18.97 -39.20 11.96
CA GLY A 233 18.78 -37.99 11.16
C GLY A 233 18.05 -38.21 9.83
N ASP A 234 17.83 -39.45 9.41
CA ASP A 234 17.15 -39.78 8.15
C ASP A 234 16.00 -40.76 8.40
N LEU A 235 14.91 -40.60 7.64
CA LEU A 235 13.75 -41.48 7.68
C LEU A 235 13.22 -41.72 6.26
N ASP A 236 13.01 -42.98 5.92
CA ASP A 236 12.38 -43.41 4.67
C ASP A 236 11.07 -44.11 4.97
N LEU A 237 9.98 -43.60 4.40
CA LEU A 237 8.62 -44.11 4.53
C LEU A 237 8.10 -44.66 3.18
N ALA A 238 8.96 -45.36 2.42
CA ALA A 238 8.66 -45.91 1.09
C ALA A 238 7.33 -46.69 0.98
N THR A 239 6.87 -47.33 2.06
CA THR A 239 5.66 -48.18 2.06
C THR A 239 4.36 -47.44 2.42
N ARG A 240 4.40 -46.15 2.76
CA ARG A 240 3.20 -45.38 3.15
C ARG A 240 2.64 -44.56 1.98
N HIS A 241 1.31 -44.49 1.92
CA HIS A 241 0.60 -43.52 1.09
C HIS A 241 0.69 -42.14 1.75
N LEU A 242 1.69 -41.36 1.34
CA LEU A 242 1.89 -39.99 1.77
C LEU A 242 1.19 -39.02 0.79
N PRO A 243 0.80 -37.82 1.25
CA PRO A 243 0.38 -36.75 0.36
C PRO A 243 1.48 -36.43 -0.66
N ASP A 244 1.11 -35.81 -1.78
CA ASP A 244 2.08 -35.38 -2.78
C ASP A 244 2.95 -34.26 -2.18
N LEU A 245 4.18 -34.61 -1.84
CA LEU A 245 5.14 -33.74 -1.16
C LEU A 245 6.26 -33.40 -2.15
N ALA A 246 6.51 -32.12 -2.34
CA ALA A 246 7.63 -31.68 -3.18
C ALA A 246 8.97 -31.76 -2.43
N ALA A 247 10.05 -31.89 -3.18
CA ALA A 247 11.39 -31.78 -2.61
C ALA A 247 11.58 -30.40 -1.95
N ASN A 248 12.31 -30.36 -0.83
CA ASN A 248 12.52 -29.20 0.02
C ASN A 248 11.28 -28.67 0.76
N GLU A 249 10.15 -29.38 0.73
CA GLU A 249 9.06 -29.08 1.65
C GLU A 249 9.41 -29.50 3.08
N TYR A 250 8.86 -28.74 4.04
CA TYR A 250 9.01 -29.01 5.45
C TYR A 250 7.74 -29.64 6.01
N VAL A 251 7.90 -30.70 6.80
CA VAL A 251 6.80 -31.45 7.44
C VAL A 251 7.04 -31.58 8.94
N LEU A 252 5.96 -31.81 9.69
CA LEU A 252 6.00 -32.13 11.12
C LEU A 252 5.77 -33.62 11.32
N LEU A 253 6.79 -34.35 11.72
CA LEU A 253 6.63 -35.73 12.15
C LEU A 253 6.04 -35.74 13.56
N ARG A 254 4.91 -36.42 13.76
CA ARG A 254 4.26 -36.57 15.07
C ARG A 254 4.17 -38.05 15.44
N ALA A 255 4.51 -38.40 16.68
CA ALA A 255 4.26 -39.71 17.25
C ALA A 255 3.45 -39.57 18.56
N GLY A 256 2.14 -39.80 18.47
CA GLY A 256 1.19 -39.56 19.56
C GLY A 256 1.05 -38.06 19.90
N GLU A 257 0.48 -37.74 21.06
CA GLU A 257 0.04 -36.36 21.34
C GLU A 257 1.17 -35.35 21.62
N LYS A 258 2.32 -35.80 22.13
CA LYS A 258 3.35 -34.88 22.69
C LYS A 258 4.71 -34.91 22.00
N ARG A 259 4.94 -35.84 21.08
CA ARG A 259 6.26 -36.00 20.44
C ARG A 259 6.18 -35.53 19.00
N THR A 260 6.82 -34.40 18.71
CA THR A 260 6.86 -33.83 17.36
C THR A 260 8.29 -33.44 16.98
N MET A 261 8.66 -33.62 15.71
CA MET A 261 9.96 -33.20 15.18
C MET A 261 9.84 -32.71 13.73
N PRO A 262 10.41 -31.56 13.37
CA PRO A 262 10.42 -31.09 11.98
C PRO A 262 11.36 -31.94 11.13
N ALA A 263 11.00 -32.11 9.86
CA ALA A 263 11.83 -32.76 8.85
C ALA A 263 11.70 -32.05 7.49
N ARG A 264 12.75 -32.16 6.67
CA ARG A 264 12.76 -31.69 5.28
C ARG A 264 12.64 -32.87 4.33
N VAL A 265 11.83 -32.75 3.29
CA VAL A 265 11.65 -33.75 2.25
C VAL A 265 12.84 -33.68 1.26
N VAL A 266 13.57 -34.78 1.09
CA VAL A 266 14.72 -34.86 0.18
C VAL A 266 14.39 -35.64 -1.09
N GLY A 267 13.40 -36.54 -1.01
CA GLY A 267 12.94 -37.34 -2.13
C GLY A 267 11.57 -37.92 -1.83
N LYS A 268 11.04 -38.74 -2.75
CA LYS A 268 9.74 -39.37 -2.60
C LYS A 268 9.76 -40.26 -1.35
N ASN A 269 9.08 -39.82 -0.29
CA ASN A 269 8.99 -40.46 1.03
C ASN A 269 10.30 -40.48 1.86
N ALA A 270 11.31 -39.68 1.48
CA ALA A 270 12.57 -39.57 2.22
C ALA A 270 12.68 -38.22 2.94
N PHE A 271 12.98 -38.28 4.24
CA PHE A 271 13.01 -37.14 5.15
C PHE A 271 14.36 -37.03 5.85
N THR A 272 14.92 -35.82 5.90
CA THR A 272 16.14 -35.50 6.67
C THR A 272 15.81 -34.57 7.82
N ARG A 273 16.55 -34.69 8.91
CA ARG A 273 16.54 -33.75 10.03
C ARG A 273 17.12 -32.40 9.60
N LEU A 274 16.56 -31.33 10.17
CA LEU A 274 17.06 -29.97 9.98
C LEU A 274 18.48 -29.85 10.54
N ARG A 275 19.37 -29.25 9.74
CA ARG A 275 20.79 -29.02 10.06
C ARG A 275 21.00 -27.57 10.46
N ILE A 276 20.44 -27.20 11.61
CA ILE A 276 20.58 -25.85 12.17
C ILE A 276 21.53 -25.86 13.38
N PRO A 277 22.44 -24.87 13.50
CA PRO A 277 23.20 -24.66 14.72
C PRO A 277 22.29 -24.12 15.83
N ASP A 278 22.57 -24.46 17.09
CA ASP A 278 21.83 -23.95 18.26
C ASP A 278 21.84 -22.42 18.35
N CYS A 279 22.86 -21.79 17.76
CA CYS A 279 22.92 -20.35 17.63
C CYS A 279 23.77 -19.92 16.43
N LEU A 280 23.29 -18.92 15.69
CA LEU A 280 24.03 -18.25 14.63
C LEU A 280 24.68 -16.99 15.19
N ARG A 281 26.00 -16.86 15.03
CA ARG A 281 26.73 -15.65 15.39
C ARG A 281 26.82 -14.74 14.17
N VAL A 282 26.28 -13.54 14.27
CA VAL A 282 26.41 -12.52 13.23
C VAL A 282 27.54 -11.54 13.55
N GLN A 283 27.97 -10.80 12.53
CA GLN A 283 28.97 -9.74 12.71
C GLN A 283 28.51 -8.75 13.80
N LYS A 284 29.42 -8.33 14.68
CA LYS A 284 29.19 -7.58 15.93
C LYS A 284 28.76 -8.40 17.16
N GLY A 285 28.80 -9.73 17.11
CA GLY A 285 28.65 -10.58 18.30
C GLY A 285 27.20 -10.83 18.75
N ALA A 286 26.21 -10.36 17.98
CA ALA A 286 24.82 -10.72 18.22
C ALA A 286 24.58 -12.21 17.86
N THR A 287 23.70 -12.84 18.63
CA THR A 287 23.40 -14.26 18.52
C THR A 287 21.94 -14.44 18.11
N ILE A 288 21.69 -15.11 16.99
CA ILE A 288 20.35 -15.40 16.47
C ILE A 288 20.00 -16.84 16.85
N ARG A 289 18.85 -17.00 17.50
CA ARG A 289 18.25 -18.30 17.83
C ARG A 289 16.82 -18.36 17.29
N PRO A 290 16.39 -19.47 16.67
CA PRO A 290 15.01 -19.61 16.24
C PRO A 290 14.08 -19.75 17.46
N LEU A 291 13.05 -18.92 17.52
CA LEU A 291 12.03 -18.88 18.58
C LEU A 291 10.82 -19.77 18.28
N ASN A 292 10.61 -20.12 17.01
CA ASN A 292 9.51 -20.96 16.58
C ASN A 292 9.94 -21.92 15.46
N LEU A 293 9.07 -22.88 15.16
CA LEU A 293 9.29 -23.94 14.17
C LEU A 293 9.51 -23.38 12.76
N GLY A 294 8.76 -22.35 12.37
CA GLY A 294 8.92 -21.68 11.08
C GLY A 294 10.31 -21.05 10.93
N GLN A 295 10.83 -20.44 11.98
CA GLN A 295 12.19 -19.89 12.01
C GLN A 295 13.26 -20.99 11.95
N GLN A 296 13.01 -22.17 12.53
CA GLN A 296 13.92 -23.33 12.39
C GLN A 296 13.99 -23.80 10.94
N CYS A 297 12.84 -23.99 10.29
CA CYS A 297 12.77 -24.38 8.88
C CYS A 297 13.42 -23.32 7.97
N PHE A 298 13.17 -22.04 8.25
CA PHE A 298 13.77 -20.94 7.50
C PHE A 298 15.29 -20.90 7.62
N LEU A 299 15.84 -21.10 8.83
CA LEU A 299 17.28 -21.17 9.02
C LEU A 299 17.91 -22.38 8.33
N ASP A 300 17.25 -23.54 8.35
CA ASP A 300 17.70 -24.73 7.62
C ASP A 300 17.78 -24.45 6.11
N ALA A 301 16.73 -23.85 5.54
CA ALA A 301 16.69 -23.49 4.11
C ALA A 301 17.78 -22.50 3.70
N LEU A 302 18.14 -21.55 4.58
CA LEU A 302 19.20 -20.58 4.30
C LEU A 302 20.61 -21.18 4.41
N LEU A 303 20.81 -22.12 5.33
CA LEU A 303 22.12 -22.73 5.58
C LEU A 303 22.39 -23.95 4.70
N ASN A 304 21.35 -24.48 4.05
CA ASN A 304 21.40 -25.68 3.21
C ASN A 304 20.57 -25.48 1.93
N PRO A 305 21.02 -24.60 1.02
CA PRO A 305 20.31 -24.23 -0.21
C PRO A 305 20.23 -25.36 -1.25
#